data_AF-A0A164NKK0-F1
#
_entry.id   AF-A0A164NKK0-F1
#
_cell.length_a   1.000
_cell.length_b   1.000
_cell.length_c   1.000
_cell.angle_alpha   90.00
_cell.angle_beta   90.00
_cell.angle_gamma   90.00
#
_symmetry.space_group_name_H-M   'P 1'
#
loop_
_entity.id
_entity.type
_entity.pdbx_description
1 polymer ?
#
loop_
_entity_poly.entity_id
_entity_poly.type
_entity_poly.pdbx_seq_one_letter_code
_entity_poly.pdbx_strand_id
1 'polypeptide(L)'
;MGKVGYGSNISDNISKEIKELDKEINRLKIEGNDKEVKRLTREKNKLANKLDTKDVISDHYDLKVAKEYERKIDNSKYFSHDKGDFGEEVTKIVARDSDLGKDVSDLFQVGRNGIDAAFLSKGPPPKLTIIESKASDSASFSYSNKQKKGGDKYFQGMVNSKDPRYDSFKDNLEELMEENPGLKFDFIRVETDIKITDIGFGVDELQVKEWKEID
;
A
#
# COMPACT_ATOMS: atom_id res chain seq x y z
N MET A 1 29.35 -29.28 3.76
CA MET A 1 29.85 -28.08 3.07
C MET A 1 28.82 -26.98 3.24
N GLY A 2 29.21 -25.91 3.93
CA GLY A 2 28.29 -24.93 4.51
C GLY A 2 27.65 -24.00 3.48
N LYS A 3 26.36 -23.73 3.66
CA LYS A 3 25.69 -22.57 3.07
C LYS A 3 26.29 -21.32 3.71
N VAL A 4 27.00 -20.52 2.93
CA VAL A 4 27.61 -19.27 3.38
C VAL A 4 26.49 -18.28 3.72
N GLY A 5 26.39 -17.93 5.01
CA GLY A 5 25.37 -17.07 5.59
C GLY A 5 25.59 -15.58 5.33
N TYR A 6 25.54 -15.14 4.07
CA TYR A 6 25.63 -13.72 3.73
C TYR A 6 24.37 -12.93 4.14
N GLY A 7 23.20 -13.57 4.20
CA GLY A 7 21.93 -12.91 4.56
C GLY A 7 21.77 -12.57 6.05
N SER A 8 22.31 -13.39 6.97
CA SER A 8 22.20 -13.16 8.42
C SER A 8 22.85 -11.84 8.83
N ASN A 9 24.06 -11.58 8.33
CA ASN A 9 24.83 -10.39 8.70
C ASN A 9 24.15 -9.07 8.29
N ILE A 10 23.41 -9.05 7.17
CA ILE A 10 22.74 -7.82 6.70
C ILE A 10 21.52 -7.50 7.58
N SER A 11 20.66 -8.48 7.83
CA SER A 11 19.49 -8.30 8.71
C SER A 11 19.90 -7.93 10.14
N ASP A 12 20.96 -8.56 10.64
CA ASP A 12 21.50 -8.27 11.98
C ASP A 12 22.08 -6.85 12.07
N ASN A 13 22.73 -6.37 10.99
CA ASN A 13 23.26 -5.01 10.93
C ASN A 13 22.12 -3.97 10.87
N ILE A 14 21.12 -4.17 10.01
CA ILE A 14 19.96 -3.27 9.93
C ILE A 14 19.23 -3.22 11.30
N SER A 15 19.07 -4.36 11.95
CA SER A 15 18.42 -4.43 13.27
C SER A 15 19.21 -3.69 14.36
N LYS A 16 20.55 -3.69 14.31
CA LYS A 16 21.40 -2.91 15.21
C LYS A 16 21.27 -1.42 14.92
N GLU A 17 21.28 -1.04 13.66
CA GLU A 17 21.14 0.36 13.23
C GLU A 17 19.80 0.96 13.66
N ILE A 18 18.69 0.22 13.51
CA ILE A 18 17.37 0.62 14.03
C ILE A 18 17.42 0.90 15.54
N LYS A 19 18.11 0.07 16.32
CA LYS A 19 18.25 0.26 17.78
C LYS A 19 19.06 1.50 18.14
N GLU A 20 20.10 1.82 17.37
CA GLU A 20 20.87 3.05 17.59
C GLU A 20 20.05 4.30 17.21
N LEU A 21 19.31 4.23 16.09
CA LEU A 21 18.35 5.27 15.71
C LEU A 21 17.28 5.50 16.80
N ASP A 22 16.75 4.44 17.42
CA ASP A 22 15.79 4.57 18.51
C ASP A 22 16.35 5.32 19.72
N LYS A 23 17.61 5.04 20.11
CA LYS A 23 18.28 5.77 21.20
C LYS A 23 18.46 7.24 20.85
N GLU A 24 18.93 7.52 19.63
CA GLU A 24 19.18 8.86 19.14
C GLU A 24 17.89 9.69 19.06
N ILE A 25 16.82 9.12 18.49
CA ILE A 25 15.49 9.73 18.41
C ILE A 25 14.99 10.09 19.81
N ASN A 26 15.13 9.19 20.78
CA ASN A 26 14.68 9.46 22.15
C ASN A 26 15.47 10.59 22.82
N ARG A 27 16.78 10.68 22.57
CA ARG A 27 17.60 11.81 23.06
C ARG A 27 17.15 13.14 22.43
N LEU A 28 17.01 13.18 21.11
CA LEU A 28 16.64 14.39 20.37
C LEU A 28 15.21 14.88 20.69
N LYS A 29 14.29 13.98 21.04
CA LYS A 29 12.96 14.35 21.54
C LYS A 29 13.03 15.14 22.85
N ILE A 30 13.96 14.77 23.75
CA ILE A 30 14.18 15.49 25.01
C ILE A 30 14.81 16.87 24.74
N GLU A 31 15.71 16.94 23.75
CA GLU A 31 16.37 18.18 23.33
C GLU A 31 15.46 19.12 22.52
N GLY A 32 14.27 18.68 22.10
CA GLY A 32 13.31 19.48 21.32
C GLY A 32 13.68 19.67 19.85
N ASN A 33 14.50 18.79 19.27
CA ASN A 33 14.93 18.88 17.87
C ASN A 33 13.96 18.14 16.92
N ASP A 34 12.75 18.67 16.77
CA ASP A 34 11.65 18.02 16.02
C ASP A 34 11.99 17.71 14.56
N LYS A 35 12.78 18.58 13.90
CA LYS A 35 13.18 18.38 12.51
C LYS A 35 14.05 17.13 12.36
N GLU A 36 15.04 16.98 13.22
CA GLU A 36 15.94 15.83 13.19
C GLU A 36 15.23 14.56 13.65
N VAL A 37 14.34 14.65 14.63
CA VAL A 37 13.49 13.53 15.05
C VAL A 37 12.67 12.99 13.87
N LYS A 38 12.05 13.86 13.07
CA LYS A 38 11.30 13.45 11.87
C LYS A 38 12.19 12.77 10.85
N ARG A 39 13.38 13.33 10.59
CA ARG A 39 14.35 12.76 9.64
C ARG A 39 14.80 11.35 10.04
N LEU A 40 15.25 11.18 11.29
CA LEU A 40 15.72 9.90 11.80
C LEU A 40 14.57 8.88 11.94
N THR A 41 13.36 9.33 12.27
CA THR A 41 12.19 8.44 12.31
C THR A 41 11.88 7.89 10.92
N ARG A 42 11.93 8.73 9.87
CA ARG A 42 11.77 8.28 8.47
C ARG A 42 12.86 7.28 8.09
N GLU A 43 14.12 7.56 8.43
CA GLU A 43 15.25 6.66 8.18
C GLU A 43 15.06 5.30 8.87
N LYS A 44 14.65 5.30 10.14
CA LYS A 44 14.30 4.08 10.89
C LYS A 44 13.20 3.28 10.22
N ASN A 45 12.13 3.95 9.79
CA ASN A 45 10.99 3.30 9.15
C ASN A 45 11.40 2.66 7.82
N LYS A 46 12.22 3.32 7.00
CA LYS A 46 12.78 2.73 5.78
C LYS A 46 13.60 1.47 6.06
N LEU A 47 14.44 1.49 7.09
CA LEU A 47 15.20 0.31 7.51
C LEU A 47 14.27 -0.82 7.97
N ALA A 48 13.21 -0.50 8.72
CA ALA A 48 12.21 -1.48 9.13
C ALA A 48 11.47 -2.10 7.93
N ASN A 49 11.10 -1.31 6.92
CA ASN A 49 10.45 -1.79 5.71
C ASN A 49 11.35 -2.72 4.87
N LYS A 50 12.68 -2.53 4.93
CA LYS A 50 13.64 -3.47 4.30
C LYS A 50 13.68 -4.83 5.00
N LEU A 51 13.33 -4.89 6.29
CA LEU A 51 13.18 -6.14 7.03
C LEU A 51 11.79 -6.75 6.85
N ASP A 52 10.77 -5.93 6.60
CA ASP A 52 9.40 -6.38 6.29
C ASP A 52 9.27 -6.84 4.82
N THR A 53 9.86 -8.00 4.54
CA THR A 53 9.74 -8.65 3.23
C THR A 53 8.58 -9.65 3.18
N LYS A 54 7.82 -9.79 4.27
CA LYS A 54 6.68 -10.70 4.33
C LYS A 54 5.64 -10.24 3.31
N ASP A 55 5.10 -11.19 2.56
CA ASP A 55 4.04 -10.96 1.58
C ASP A 55 4.43 -10.05 0.40
N VAL A 56 5.71 -9.63 0.27
CA VAL A 56 6.16 -8.84 -0.88
C VAL A 56 6.10 -9.67 -2.17
N ILE A 57 5.37 -9.15 -3.15
CA ILE A 57 5.16 -9.75 -4.48
C ILE A 57 5.42 -8.73 -5.61
N SER A 58 6.28 -7.75 -5.32
CA SER A 58 6.54 -6.62 -6.23
C SER A 58 7.16 -7.03 -7.57
N ASP A 59 7.81 -8.20 -7.62
CA ASP A 59 8.39 -8.81 -8.82
C ASP A 59 7.34 -9.36 -9.80
N HIS A 60 6.07 -9.49 -9.38
CA HIS A 60 4.97 -9.87 -10.25
C HIS A 60 4.34 -8.68 -11.00
N TYR A 61 4.82 -7.44 -10.79
CA TYR A 61 4.22 -6.21 -11.31
C TYR A 61 5.25 -5.38 -12.10
N ASP A 62 4.79 -4.68 -13.13
CA ASP A 62 5.58 -3.64 -13.78
C ASP A 62 5.45 -2.34 -12.98
N LEU A 63 6.52 -2.02 -12.25
CA LEU A 63 6.59 -0.84 -11.39
C LEU A 63 7.41 0.30 -12.01
N LYS A 64 7.90 0.15 -13.24
CA LYS A 64 8.89 1.07 -13.81
C LYS A 64 8.37 2.50 -13.90
N VAL A 65 7.21 2.69 -14.53
CA VAL A 65 6.60 4.01 -14.69
C VAL A 65 6.11 4.54 -13.35
N ALA A 66 5.51 3.69 -12.52
CA ALA A 66 5.01 4.07 -11.20
C ALA A 66 6.12 4.64 -10.29
N LYS A 67 7.33 4.04 -10.33
CA LYS A 67 8.50 4.51 -9.55
C LYS A 67 9.06 5.86 -10.01
N GLU A 68 8.81 6.22 -11.26
CA GLU A 68 9.23 7.50 -11.84
C GLU A 68 8.12 8.56 -11.76
N TYR A 69 6.94 8.21 -11.25
CA TYR A 69 5.81 9.12 -11.19
C TYR A 69 6.07 10.28 -10.22
N GLU A 70 5.86 11.48 -10.74
CA GLU A 70 5.83 12.71 -9.97
C GLU A 70 4.62 13.55 -10.35
N ARG A 71 4.06 14.26 -9.38
CA ARG A 71 3.04 15.27 -9.64
C ARG A 71 3.14 16.46 -8.70
N LYS A 72 2.54 17.56 -9.13
CA LYS A 72 2.40 18.74 -8.27
C LYS A 72 1.51 18.44 -7.06
N ILE A 73 1.89 18.99 -5.92
CA ILE A 73 1.06 18.98 -4.71
C ILE A 73 -0.18 19.85 -4.96
N ASP A 74 -1.35 19.31 -4.69
CA ASP A 74 -2.61 20.02 -4.75
C ASP A 74 -2.81 20.82 -3.46
N ASN A 75 -2.38 22.09 -3.51
CA ASN A 75 -2.50 23.02 -2.40
C ASN A 75 -3.95 23.44 -2.09
N SER A 76 -4.95 22.98 -2.86
CA SER A 76 -6.36 23.19 -2.54
C SER A 76 -6.89 22.18 -1.49
N LYS A 77 -6.13 21.11 -1.23
CA LYS A 77 -6.51 20.03 -0.31
C LYS A 77 -5.65 20.05 0.95
N TYR A 78 -6.13 19.36 1.98
CA TYR A 78 -5.27 18.99 3.11
C TYR A 78 -4.15 18.08 2.60
N PHE A 79 -2.92 18.39 2.99
CA PHE A 79 -1.73 17.63 2.59
C PHE A 79 -1.87 16.11 2.81
N SER A 80 -2.52 15.69 3.90
CA SER A 80 -2.77 14.27 4.16
C SER A 80 -3.75 13.61 3.18
N HIS A 81 -4.76 14.35 2.70
CA HIS A 81 -5.68 13.84 1.68
C HIS A 81 -4.98 13.78 0.32
N ASP A 82 -4.22 14.82 -0.02
CA ASP A 82 -3.47 14.85 -1.29
C ASP A 82 -2.42 13.73 -1.39
N LYS A 83 -1.79 13.37 -0.26
CA LYS A 83 -0.95 12.16 -0.18
C LYS A 83 -1.72 10.88 -0.49
N GLY A 84 -2.93 10.74 0.04
CA GLY A 84 -3.80 9.59 -0.23
C GLY A 84 -4.12 9.49 -1.72
N ASP A 85 -4.58 10.59 -2.31
CA ASP A 85 -4.88 10.69 -3.74
C ASP A 85 -3.65 10.33 -4.59
N PHE A 86 -2.46 10.82 -4.23
CA PHE A 86 -1.22 10.45 -4.90
C PHE A 86 -0.94 8.93 -4.85
N GLY A 87 -1.19 8.29 -3.71
CA GLY A 87 -1.10 6.84 -3.58
C GLY A 87 -2.07 6.09 -4.49
N GLU A 88 -3.32 6.55 -4.60
CA GLU A 88 -4.31 5.95 -5.50
C GLU A 88 -3.91 6.10 -6.97
N GLU A 89 -3.36 7.26 -7.35
CA GLU A 89 -2.84 7.48 -8.70
C GLU A 89 -1.67 6.55 -9.04
N VAL A 90 -0.71 6.39 -8.12
CA VAL A 90 0.40 5.43 -8.27
C VAL A 90 -0.15 4.00 -8.42
N THR A 91 -1.14 3.61 -7.61
CA THR A 91 -1.81 2.31 -7.74
C THR A 91 -2.45 2.11 -9.11
N LYS A 92 -3.10 3.14 -9.67
CA LYS A 92 -3.68 3.08 -11.01
C LYS A 92 -2.62 2.90 -12.10
N ILE A 93 -1.45 3.54 -11.95
CA ILE A 93 -0.31 3.32 -12.85
C ILE A 93 0.19 1.88 -12.76
N VAL A 94 0.38 1.35 -11.55
CA VAL A 94 0.78 -0.06 -11.33
C VAL A 94 -0.21 -1.01 -11.98
N ALA A 95 -1.52 -0.78 -11.77
CA ALA A 95 -2.56 -1.65 -12.29
C ALA A 95 -2.62 -1.63 -13.84
N ARG A 96 -2.48 -0.46 -14.45
CA ARG A 96 -2.44 -0.29 -15.90
C ARG A 96 -1.24 -0.99 -16.52
N ASP A 97 -0.05 -0.73 -15.98
CA ASP A 97 1.21 -1.22 -16.58
C ASP A 97 1.45 -2.70 -16.29
N SER A 98 0.80 -3.25 -15.25
CA SER A 98 0.79 -4.68 -14.95
C SER A 98 -0.41 -5.44 -15.56
N ASP A 99 -1.20 -4.78 -16.41
CA ASP A 99 -2.38 -5.36 -17.10
C ASP A 99 -3.38 -6.06 -16.15
N LEU A 100 -3.71 -5.42 -15.02
CA LEU A 100 -4.70 -5.96 -14.07
C LEU A 100 -6.14 -5.94 -14.62
N GLY A 101 -6.35 -5.36 -15.80
CA GLY A 101 -7.60 -5.37 -16.52
C GLY A 101 -8.39 -4.06 -16.41
N LYS A 102 -9.72 -4.16 -16.56
CA LYS A 102 -10.64 -3.01 -16.56
C LYS A 102 -10.76 -2.45 -15.15
N ASP A 103 -10.62 -1.13 -15.00
CA ASP A 103 -10.95 -0.44 -13.75
C ASP A 103 -12.46 -0.56 -13.48
N VAL A 104 -12.79 -1.16 -12.34
CA VAL A 104 -14.16 -1.32 -11.82
C VAL A 104 -14.27 -0.78 -10.39
N SER A 105 -13.35 0.13 -10.01
CA SER A 105 -13.27 0.70 -8.66
C SER A 105 -14.56 1.38 -8.23
N ASP A 106 -15.27 2.03 -9.17
CA ASP A 106 -16.54 2.73 -8.92
C ASP A 106 -17.63 1.81 -8.32
N LEU A 107 -17.51 0.48 -8.48
CA LEU A 107 -18.43 -0.49 -7.87
C LEU A 107 -18.22 -0.67 -6.36
N PHE A 108 -17.02 -0.36 -5.86
CA PHE A 108 -16.57 -0.66 -4.49
C PHE A 108 -15.89 0.51 -3.76
N GLN A 109 -15.84 1.68 -4.38
CA GLN A 109 -15.30 2.92 -3.80
C GLN A 109 -16.38 3.70 -3.07
N VAL A 110 -16.21 3.90 -1.76
CA VAL A 110 -17.15 4.68 -0.94
C VAL A 110 -16.41 5.58 0.03
N GLY A 111 -16.07 6.80 -0.41
CA GLY A 111 -15.42 7.82 0.42
C GLY A 111 -14.44 7.26 1.46
N ARG A 112 -14.71 7.50 2.75
CA ARG A 112 -13.89 6.93 3.84
C ARG A 112 -14.26 5.47 4.15
N ASN A 113 -13.23 4.62 4.21
CA ASN A 113 -13.29 3.19 4.54
C ASN A 113 -13.89 2.29 3.45
N GLY A 114 -13.84 2.71 2.19
CA GLY A 114 -14.11 1.84 1.04
C GLY A 114 -12.89 1.00 0.64
N ILE A 115 -12.94 0.45 -0.57
CA ILE A 115 -11.80 -0.09 -1.30
C ILE A 115 -11.15 1.03 -2.11
N ASP A 116 -9.82 1.09 -2.15
CA ASP A 116 -9.11 2.16 -2.87
C ASP A 116 -9.05 1.90 -4.38
N ALA A 117 -8.96 0.64 -4.83
CA ALA A 117 -9.15 0.31 -6.24
C ALA A 117 -9.60 -1.15 -6.48
N ALA A 118 -10.27 -1.39 -7.61
CA ALA A 118 -10.65 -2.73 -8.07
C ALA A 118 -10.46 -2.86 -9.59
N PHE A 119 -9.80 -3.93 -10.03
CA PHE A 119 -9.52 -4.20 -11.44
C PHE A 119 -9.96 -5.61 -11.86
N LEU A 120 -10.64 -5.71 -13.01
CA LEU A 120 -11.18 -6.95 -13.55
C LEU A 120 -10.46 -7.36 -14.83
N SER A 121 -9.66 -8.42 -14.75
CA SER A 121 -9.02 -9.04 -15.91
C SER A 121 -9.92 -10.09 -16.59
N LYS A 122 -9.81 -10.19 -17.92
CA LYS A 122 -10.64 -11.07 -18.76
C LYS A 122 -10.07 -12.48 -18.98
N GLY A 123 -8.85 -12.76 -18.52
CA GLY A 123 -8.17 -14.04 -18.78
C GLY A 123 -8.99 -15.23 -18.26
N PRO A 124 -8.74 -16.49 -18.67
CA PRO A 124 -9.35 -17.65 -18.02
C PRO A 124 -8.45 -18.13 -16.84
N PRO A 125 -8.94 -18.16 -15.59
CA PRO A 125 -10.21 -17.59 -15.13
C PRO A 125 -10.15 -16.07 -14.97
N PRO A 126 -11.29 -15.36 -15.13
CA PRO A 126 -11.31 -13.93 -14.92
C PRO A 126 -10.94 -13.64 -13.47
N LYS A 127 -10.29 -12.50 -13.22
CA LYS A 127 -9.78 -12.16 -11.89
C LYS A 127 -10.17 -10.74 -11.53
N LEU A 128 -10.81 -10.59 -10.37
CA LEU A 128 -11.06 -9.33 -9.69
C LEU A 128 -9.96 -9.10 -8.66
N THR A 129 -9.07 -8.14 -8.91
CA THR A 129 -8.02 -7.72 -7.98
C THR A 129 -8.52 -6.52 -7.18
N ILE A 130 -8.62 -6.69 -5.87
CA ILE A 130 -8.99 -5.67 -4.90
C ILE A 130 -7.72 -5.12 -4.25
N ILE A 131 -7.59 -3.79 -4.23
CA ILE A 131 -6.37 -3.10 -3.84
C ILE A 131 -6.65 -2.12 -2.69
N GLU A 132 -5.82 -2.20 -1.65
CA GLU A 132 -5.64 -1.13 -0.67
C GLU A 132 -4.39 -0.32 -1.02
N SER A 133 -4.52 0.99 -1.13
CA SER A 133 -3.40 1.91 -1.34
C SER A 133 -3.02 2.61 -0.04
N LYS A 134 -1.73 2.61 0.29
CA LYS A 134 -1.17 3.39 1.40
C LYS A 134 -0.05 4.28 0.90
N ALA A 135 -0.14 5.56 1.23
CA ALA A 135 0.88 6.53 0.88
C ALA A 135 1.43 7.23 2.14
N SER A 136 2.75 7.39 2.22
CA SER A 136 3.39 7.97 3.41
C SER A 136 4.62 8.79 3.05
N ASP A 137 4.76 9.99 3.60
CA ASP A 137 5.98 10.81 3.58
C ASP A 137 6.88 10.54 4.80
N SER A 138 6.59 9.49 5.58
CA SER A 138 7.38 9.04 6.73
C SER A 138 7.81 7.58 6.64
N ALA A 139 7.57 6.92 5.49
CA ALA A 139 7.77 5.49 5.27
C ALA A 139 7.04 4.60 6.31
N SER A 140 5.98 5.11 6.94
CA SER A 140 5.14 4.39 7.91
C SER A 140 3.74 4.21 7.34
N PHE A 141 3.28 2.96 7.24
CA PHE A 141 1.99 2.60 6.67
C PHE A 141 1.06 2.07 7.75
N SER A 142 -0.05 2.78 7.99
CA SER A 142 -1.00 2.44 9.05
C SER A 142 -2.22 1.73 8.49
N TYR A 143 -2.57 0.60 9.12
CA TYR A 143 -3.76 -0.19 8.79
C TYR A 143 -4.72 -0.23 9.97
N SER A 144 -6.02 -0.10 9.70
CA SER A 144 -7.05 -0.28 10.74
C SER A 144 -7.12 -1.74 11.21
N ASN A 145 -7.69 -1.98 12.39
CA ASN A 145 -7.91 -3.35 12.89
C ASN A 145 -8.75 -4.22 11.93
N LYS A 146 -9.57 -3.61 11.07
CA LYS A 146 -10.31 -4.35 10.04
C LYS A 146 -9.42 -4.69 8.86
N GLN A 147 -8.62 -3.73 8.38
CA GLN A 147 -7.67 -3.94 7.27
C GLN A 147 -6.59 -4.96 7.62
N LYS A 148 -6.14 -4.99 8.87
CA LYS A 148 -5.17 -5.98 9.36
C LYS A 148 -5.66 -7.42 9.28
N LYS A 149 -6.98 -7.66 9.21
CA LYS A 149 -7.52 -9.02 9.05
C LYS A 149 -7.30 -9.61 7.65
N GLY A 150 -6.75 -8.83 6.71
CA GLY A 150 -6.55 -9.21 5.31
C GLY A 150 -7.68 -8.74 4.39
N GLY A 151 -7.37 -8.65 3.10
CA GLY A 151 -8.24 -8.06 2.09
C GLY A 151 -9.54 -8.82 1.90
N ASP A 152 -9.51 -10.15 1.92
CA ASP A 152 -10.72 -10.98 1.81
C ASP A 152 -11.71 -10.69 2.95
N LYS A 153 -11.25 -10.81 4.21
CA LYS A 153 -12.10 -10.51 5.37
C LYS A 153 -12.58 -9.06 5.39
N TYR A 154 -11.75 -8.11 4.92
CA TYR A 154 -12.12 -6.70 4.85
C TYR A 154 -13.21 -6.44 3.80
N PHE A 155 -13.00 -6.93 2.58
CA PHE A 155 -13.94 -6.81 1.47
C PHE A 155 -15.26 -7.53 1.74
N GLN A 156 -15.21 -8.79 2.18
CA GLN A 156 -16.41 -9.55 2.57
C GLN A 156 -17.14 -8.89 3.75
N GLY A 157 -16.41 -8.23 4.64
CA GLY A 157 -17.00 -7.43 5.72
C GLY A 157 -17.82 -6.24 5.22
N MET A 158 -17.46 -5.65 4.08
CA MET A 158 -18.23 -4.59 3.43
C MET A 158 -19.41 -5.15 2.63
N VAL A 159 -19.17 -6.19 1.83
CA VAL A 159 -20.22 -6.90 1.06
C VAL A 159 -21.37 -7.38 1.95
N ASN A 160 -21.06 -7.87 3.15
CA ASN A 160 -22.07 -8.37 4.10
C ASN A 160 -22.49 -7.34 5.17
N SER A 161 -22.10 -6.07 5.00
CA SER A 161 -22.40 -5.01 5.95
C SER A 161 -23.88 -4.60 5.88
N LYS A 162 -24.41 -4.09 7.00
CA LYS A 162 -25.71 -3.40 7.06
C LYS A 162 -25.58 -1.88 7.04
N ASP A 163 -24.35 -1.39 6.85
CA ASP A 163 -24.07 0.04 6.79
C ASP A 163 -24.47 0.56 5.40
N PRO A 164 -25.36 1.58 5.32
CA PRO A 164 -25.91 2.06 4.04
C PRO A 164 -24.88 2.47 3.00
N ARG A 165 -23.65 2.78 3.45
CA ARG A 165 -22.55 3.11 2.55
C ARG A 165 -22.19 1.97 1.61
N TYR A 166 -22.44 0.71 1.98
CA TYR A 166 -22.05 -0.46 1.20
C TYR A 166 -23.26 -1.22 0.62
N ASP A 167 -24.46 -0.64 0.63
CA ASP A 167 -25.70 -1.35 0.26
C ASP A 167 -25.64 -1.95 -1.16
N SER A 168 -24.93 -1.32 -2.09
CA SER A 168 -24.76 -1.81 -3.46
C SER A 168 -23.67 -2.87 -3.64
N PHE A 169 -22.80 -3.10 -2.65
CA PHE A 169 -21.60 -3.93 -2.86
C PHE A 169 -21.94 -5.37 -3.15
N LYS A 170 -22.98 -5.90 -2.49
CA LYS A 170 -23.41 -7.28 -2.68
C LYS A 170 -23.96 -7.49 -4.09
N ASP A 171 -24.90 -6.65 -4.50
CA ASP A 171 -25.53 -6.75 -5.81
C ASP A 171 -24.49 -6.55 -6.93
N ASN A 172 -23.59 -5.56 -6.79
CA ASN A 172 -22.48 -5.33 -7.72
C ASN A 172 -21.56 -6.55 -7.85
N LEU A 173 -21.30 -7.25 -6.73
CA LEU A 173 -20.44 -8.43 -6.75
C LEU A 173 -21.14 -9.63 -7.39
N GLU A 174 -22.44 -9.83 -7.12
CA GLU A 174 -23.24 -10.89 -7.71
C GLU A 174 -23.31 -10.73 -9.24
N GLU A 175 -23.58 -9.51 -9.74
CA GLU A 175 -23.58 -9.21 -11.18
C GLU A 175 -22.21 -9.51 -11.83
N LEU A 176 -21.10 -9.09 -11.20
CA LEU A 176 -19.77 -9.42 -11.70
C LEU A 176 -19.50 -10.92 -11.77
N MET A 177 -19.96 -11.69 -10.79
CA MET A 177 -19.78 -13.15 -10.75
C MET A 177 -20.63 -13.87 -11.81
N GLU A 178 -21.82 -13.36 -12.11
CA GLU A 178 -22.69 -13.86 -13.18
C GLU A 178 -22.09 -13.60 -14.56
N GLU A 179 -21.59 -12.38 -14.80
CA GLU A 179 -20.96 -12.00 -16.07
C GLU A 179 -19.60 -12.70 -16.29
N ASN A 180 -18.93 -13.12 -15.23
CA ASN A 180 -17.59 -13.69 -15.27
C ASN A 180 -17.53 -15.07 -14.59
N PRO A 181 -18.08 -16.14 -15.20
CA PRO A 181 -18.08 -17.47 -14.60
C PRO A 181 -16.68 -17.94 -14.20
N GLY A 182 -16.54 -18.37 -12.94
CA GLY A 182 -15.26 -18.82 -12.40
C GLY A 182 -14.35 -17.69 -11.88
N LEU A 183 -14.88 -16.46 -11.73
CA LEU A 183 -14.19 -15.29 -11.19
C LEU A 183 -13.33 -15.66 -9.96
N LYS A 184 -12.05 -15.31 -10.04
CA LYS A 184 -11.10 -15.40 -8.94
C LYS A 184 -10.92 -14.05 -8.28
N PHE A 185 -10.61 -14.08 -6.99
CA PHE A 185 -10.30 -12.90 -6.22
C PHE A 185 -8.81 -12.86 -5.93
N ASP A 186 -8.27 -11.66 -5.99
CA ASP A 186 -6.90 -11.37 -5.61
C ASP A 186 -6.91 -10.12 -4.74
N PHE A 187 -6.09 -10.12 -3.70
CA PHE A 187 -6.09 -9.06 -2.69
C PHE A 187 -4.68 -8.60 -2.46
N ILE A 188 -4.41 -7.34 -2.79
CA ILE A 188 -3.09 -6.75 -2.66
C ILE A 188 -3.14 -5.41 -1.94
N ARG A 189 -1.98 -5.01 -1.44
CA ARG A 189 -1.74 -3.69 -0.90
C ARG A 189 -0.56 -3.05 -1.62
N VAL A 190 -0.72 -1.78 -2.00
CA VAL A 190 0.30 -0.97 -2.65
C VAL A 190 0.77 0.07 -1.65
N GLU A 191 2.02 -0.04 -1.22
CA GLU A 191 2.65 0.88 -0.27
C GLU A 191 3.60 1.82 -1.03
N THR A 192 3.23 3.10 -1.06
CA THR A 192 3.99 4.17 -1.73
C THR A 192 4.65 5.06 -0.68
N ASP A 193 5.96 4.98 -0.56
CA ASP A 193 6.73 5.98 0.17
C ASP A 193 6.95 7.20 -0.72
N ILE A 194 6.62 8.38 -0.19
CA ILE A 194 6.60 9.65 -0.90
C ILE A 194 7.86 10.44 -0.54
N LYS A 195 8.54 10.97 -1.55
CA LYS A 195 9.53 12.04 -1.43
C LYS A 195 8.93 13.37 -1.90
N ILE A 196 9.39 14.47 -1.31
CA ILE A 196 9.12 15.81 -1.82
C ILE A 196 10.21 16.17 -2.82
N THR A 197 9.81 16.54 -4.03
CA THR A 197 10.68 16.94 -5.14
C THR A 197 10.47 18.42 -5.46
N ASP A 198 11.26 18.96 -6.39
CA ASP A 198 11.07 20.33 -6.89
C ASP A 198 9.74 20.49 -7.65
N ILE A 199 9.14 19.38 -8.13
CA ILE A 199 7.83 19.37 -8.79
C ILE A 199 6.69 19.26 -7.77
N GLY A 200 6.83 18.39 -6.76
CA GLY A 200 5.81 18.13 -5.76
C GLY A 200 6.00 16.79 -5.06
N PHE A 201 5.04 15.88 -5.20
CA PHE A 201 5.17 14.50 -4.75
C PHE A 201 5.87 13.66 -5.80
N GLY A 202 6.79 12.81 -5.36
CA GLY A 202 7.38 11.75 -6.16
C GLY A 202 7.46 10.45 -5.38
N VAL A 203 7.65 9.35 -6.10
CA VAL A 203 7.84 8.03 -5.47
C VAL A 203 9.30 7.87 -5.03
N ASP A 204 9.48 7.51 -3.76
CA ASP A 204 10.77 7.19 -3.14
C ASP A 204 10.99 5.67 -3.14
N GLU A 205 10.08 4.93 -2.50
CA GLU A 205 10.01 3.47 -2.53
C GLU A 205 8.58 3.04 -2.85
N LEU A 206 8.43 1.94 -3.58
CA LEU A 206 7.14 1.38 -3.97
C LEU A 206 7.17 -0.14 -3.80
N GLN A 207 6.22 -0.66 -3.03
CA GLN A 207 6.06 -2.09 -2.80
C GLN A 207 4.62 -2.51 -3.08
N VAL A 208 4.48 -3.65 -3.77
CA VAL A 208 3.23 -4.41 -3.83
C VAL A 208 3.38 -5.63 -2.94
N LYS A 209 2.40 -5.84 -2.06
CA LYS A 209 2.34 -6.96 -1.13
C LYS A 209 1.00 -7.67 -1.24
N GLU A 210 0.97 -8.98 -0.98
CA GLU A 210 -0.30 -9.68 -0.75
C GLU A 210 -0.99 -9.09 0.48
N TRP A 211 -2.31 -8.93 0.40
CA TRP A 211 -3.09 -8.42 1.51
C TRP A 211 -3.62 -9.56 2.37
N LYS A 212 -2.68 -10.24 3.01
CA LYS A 212 -2.94 -11.25 4.06
C LYS A 212 -3.15 -10.58 5.42
N GLU A 213 -3.40 -11.41 6.44
CA GLU A 213 -3.45 -10.97 7.82
C GLU A 213 -2.11 -10.34 8.22
N ILE A 214 -2.17 -9.10 8.70
CA ILE A 214 -1.03 -8.27 9.09
C ILE A 214 -0.89 -8.38 10.61
N ASP A 215 0.29 -8.79 11.06
CA ASP A 215 0.62 -8.96 12.48
C ASP A 215 0.71 -7.61 13.23
#